data_AF-A0A4P6FR41-F1
#
_entry.id   AF-A0A4P6FR41-F1
#
_cell.length_a   1.000
_cell.length_b   1.000
_cell.length_c   1.000
_cell.angle_alpha   90.00
_cell.angle_beta   90.00
_cell.angle_gamma   90.00
#
_symmetry.space_group_name_H-M   'P 1'
#
loop_
_entity.id
_entity.type
_entity.pdbx_description
1 polymer ?
#
loop_
_entity_poly.entity_id
_entity_poly.type
_entity_poly.pdbx_seq_one_letter_code
_entity_poly.pdbx_strand_id
1 'polypeptide(L)'
;MDPQPAPATRTITASRPPAAERRRFLSEIGELELRLAVIDDRFEALARRAGEAYGIWRGDTLGRAQRLASRAAQLERAGCLAPGERQRVAALLVTLRKRIEALDLRHDELRG
;
A
#
# COMPACT_ATOMS: atom_id res chain seq x y z
N MET A 1 -49.64 35.17 -9.16
CA MET A 1 -48.24 35.46 -8.78
C MET A 1 -47.83 34.32 -7.87
N ASP A 2 -47.43 33.21 -8.48
CA ASP A 2 -47.04 31.98 -7.77
C ASP A 2 -45.57 32.07 -7.31
N PRO A 3 -45.24 31.63 -6.08
CA PRO A 3 -43.85 31.54 -5.65
C PRO A 3 -43.19 30.27 -6.21
N GLN A 4 -42.23 30.42 -7.13
CA GLN A 4 -41.39 29.34 -7.67
C GLN A 4 -40.18 29.11 -6.73
N PRO A 5 -39.80 27.84 -6.43
CA PRO A 5 -39.07 27.46 -5.22
C PRO A 5 -37.55 27.71 -5.27
N ALA A 6 -36.97 27.83 -4.07
CA ALA A 6 -35.54 28.00 -3.82
C ALA A 6 -34.69 26.85 -4.42
N PRO A 7 -33.45 27.12 -4.84
CA PRO A 7 -32.57 26.10 -5.39
C PRO A 7 -32.21 25.07 -4.31
N ALA A 8 -32.59 23.81 -4.56
CA ALA A 8 -32.24 22.67 -3.73
C ALA A 8 -30.72 22.60 -3.55
N THR A 9 -30.26 22.71 -2.31
CA THR A 9 -28.90 22.40 -1.91
C THR A 9 -28.62 20.95 -2.31
N ARG A 10 -27.82 20.76 -3.36
CA ARG A 10 -27.30 19.43 -3.73
C ARG A 10 -26.40 18.95 -2.60
N THR A 11 -26.96 18.19 -1.68
CA THR A 11 -26.20 17.39 -0.74
C THR A 11 -25.43 16.34 -1.55
N ILE A 12 -24.17 16.64 -1.89
CA ILE A 12 -23.25 15.61 -2.38
C ILE A 12 -22.82 14.79 -1.16
N THR A 13 -23.70 13.92 -0.68
CA THR A 13 -23.33 12.82 0.22
C THR A 13 -22.60 11.77 -0.59
N ALA A 14 -21.35 12.05 -0.97
CA ALA A 14 -20.41 11.01 -1.38
C ALA A 14 -19.81 10.34 -0.14
N SER A 15 -20.65 9.86 0.78
CA SER A 15 -20.23 8.89 1.79
C SER A 15 -20.19 7.53 1.12
N ARG A 16 -19.10 7.24 0.40
CA ARG A 16 -18.77 5.85 0.06
C ARG A 16 -18.72 5.09 1.39
N PRO A 17 -19.40 3.95 1.55
CA PRO A 17 -19.48 3.30 2.85
C PRO A 17 -18.06 2.95 3.30
N PRO A 18 -17.61 3.41 4.48
CA PRO A 18 -16.27 3.15 5.02
C PRO A 18 -15.87 1.67 4.97
N ALA A 19 -16.84 0.76 4.98
CA ALA A 19 -16.66 -0.67 4.83
C ALA A 19 -16.01 -1.10 3.50
N ALA A 20 -16.36 -0.48 2.36
CA ALA A 20 -15.78 -0.84 1.06
C ALA A 20 -14.33 -0.36 0.94
N GLU A 21 -14.05 0.83 1.44
CA GLU A 21 -12.70 1.42 1.56
C GLU A 21 -11.83 0.54 2.46
N ARG A 22 -12.34 0.19 3.65
CA ARG A 22 -11.66 -0.67 4.62
C ARG A 22 -11.41 -2.07 4.08
N ARG A 23 -12.37 -2.68 3.38
CA ARG A 23 -12.19 -4.00 2.75
C ARG A 23 -11.08 -3.98 1.70
N ARG A 24 -11.03 -2.94 0.86
CA ARG A 24 -9.94 -2.75 -0.11
C ARG A 24 -8.59 -2.60 0.59
N PHE A 25 -8.54 -1.79 1.65
CA PHE A 25 -7.33 -1.60 2.43
C PHE A 25 -6.81 -2.90 3.05
N LEU A 26 -7.68 -3.71 3.66
CA LEU A 26 -7.29 -5.02 4.21
C LEU A 26 -6.80 -5.99 3.12
N SER A 27 -7.38 -5.94 1.92
CA SER A 27 -6.90 -6.71 0.77
C SER A 27 -5.50 -6.27 0.35
N GLU A 28 -5.25 -4.96 0.29
CA GLU A 28 -3.93 -4.41 -0.07
C GLU A 28 -2.84 -4.77 0.96
N ILE A 29 -3.20 -4.84 2.26
CA ILE A 29 -2.30 -5.38 3.29
C ILE A 29 -1.93 -6.83 2.95
N GLY A 30 -2.93 -7.68 2.69
CA GLY A 30 -2.70 -9.10 2.39
C GLY A 30 -1.88 -9.31 1.12
N GLU A 31 -2.10 -8.52 0.07
CA GLU A 31 -1.27 -8.55 -1.14
C GLU A 31 0.19 -8.21 -0.86
N LEU A 32 0.44 -7.22 0.00
CA LEU A 32 1.80 -6.79 0.32
C LEU A 32 2.50 -7.76 1.29
N GLU A 33 1.75 -8.40 2.20
CA GLU A 33 2.24 -9.52 3.01
C GLU A 33 2.63 -10.72 2.14
N LEU A 34 1.78 -11.09 1.18
CA LEU A 34 2.11 -12.15 0.22
C LEU A 34 3.36 -11.79 -0.58
N ARG A 35 3.49 -10.53 -1.00
CA ARG A 35 4.69 -10.07 -1.69
C ARG A 35 5.93 -10.17 -0.83
N LEU A 36 5.85 -9.80 0.45
CA LEU A 36 6.94 -9.98 1.39
C LEU A 36 7.33 -11.46 1.51
N ALA A 37 6.36 -12.36 1.64
CA ALA A 37 6.61 -13.80 1.68
C ALA A 37 7.31 -14.30 0.40
N VAL A 38 6.92 -13.79 -0.78
CA VAL A 38 7.60 -14.10 -2.05
C VAL A 38 9.04 -13.57 -2.06
N ILE A 39 9.29 -12.38 -1.49
CA ILE A 39 10.65 -11.87 -1.35
C ILE A 39 11.49 -12.78 -0.46
N ASP A 40 10.92 -13.25 0.64
CA ASP A 40 11.61 -14.13 1.58
C ASP A 40 11.93 -15.50 0.95
N ASP A 41 10.96 -16.11 0.26
CA ASP A 41 11.10 -17.39 -0.43
C ASP A 41 12.09 -17.33 -1.61
N ARG A 42 12.03 -16.25 -2.40
CA ARG A 42 12.77 -16.14 -3.67
C ARG A 42 13.92 -15.15 -3.63
N PHE A 43 14.43 -14.86 -2.44
CA PHE A 43 15.39 -13.78 -2.21
C PHE A 43 16.58 -13.83 -3.18
N GLU A 44 17.29 -14.95 -3.24
CA GLU A 44 18.47 -15.12 -4.12
C GLU A 44 18.10 -15.03 -5.61
N ALA A 45 16.96 -15.58 -6.01
CA ALA A 45 16.50 -15.54 -7.40
C ALA A 45 16.14 -14.11 -7.83
N LEU A 46 15.55 -13.31 -6.92
CA LEU A 46 15.25 -11.91 -7.16
C LEU A 46 16.54 -11.08 -7.26
N ALA A 47 17.51 -11.31 -6.38
CA ALA A 47 18.79 -10.60 -6.39
C ALA A 47 19.60 -10.87 -7.67
N ARG A 48 19.50 -12.06 -8.25
CA ARG A 48 20.18 -12.43 -9.51
C ARG A 48 19.51 -11.89 -10.78
N ARG A 49 18.35 -11.22 -10.68
CA ARG A 49 17.66 -10.71 -11.87
C ARG A 49 18.54 -9.74 -12.64
N ALA A 50 18.35 -9.66 -13.96
CA ALA A 50 18.93 -8.61 -14.76
C ALA A 50 18.49 -7.22 -14.25
N GLY A 51 19.37 -6.22 -14.32
CA GLY A 51 19.17 -4.92 -13.71
C GLY A 51 17.85 -4.22 -14.06
N GLU A 52 17.46 -4.26 -15.34
CA GLU A 52 16.19 -3.67 -15.77
C GLU A 52 14.98 -4.38 -15.13
N ALA A 53 14.96 -5.71 -15.18
CA ALA A 53 13.90 -6.52 -14.58
C ALA A 53 13.85 -6.37 -13.05
N TYR A 54 15.02 -6.24 -12.41
CA TYR A 54 15.14 -5.93 -10.98
C TYR A 54 14.54 -4.55 -10.67
N GLY A 55 14.94 -3.52 -11.41
CA GLY A 55 14.47 -2.15 -11.26
C GLY A 55 12.95 -2.01 -11.42
N ILE A 56 12.36 -2.65 -12.43
CA ILE A 56 10.91 -2.66 -12.66
C ILE A 56 10.18 -3.29 -11.47
N TRP A 57 10.63 -4.47 -11.04
CA TRP A 57 10.01 -5.19 -9.92
C TRP A 57 10.14 -4.42 -8.60
N ARG A 58 11.32 -3.81 -8.35
CA ARG A 58 11.58 -2.98 -7.18
C ARG A 58 10.68 -1.75 -7.17
N GLY A 59 10.56 -1.07 -8.31
CA GLY A 59 9.68 0.08 -8.50
C GLY A 59 8.21 -0.24 -8.24
N ASP A 60 7.68 -1.35 -8.77
CA ASP A 60 6.29 -1.79 -8.50
C ASP A 60 6.08 -2.08 -7.00
N THR A 61 7.05 -2.73 -6.36
CA THR A 61 6.96 -3.06 -4.93
C THR A 61 6.95 -1.80 -4.05
N LEU A 62 7.84 -0.85 -4.32
CA LEU A 62 7.87 0.44 -3.62
C LEU A 62 6.59 1.26 -3.88
N GLY A 63 6.11 1.28 -5.12
CA GLY A 63 4.86 1.96 -5.48
C GLY A 63 3.66 1.40 -4.73
N ARG A 64 3.58 0.08 -4.54
CA ARG A 64 2.53 -0.56 -3.71
C ARG A 64 2.65 -0.17 -2.25
N ALA A 65 3.85 -0.20 -1.68
CA ALA A 65 4.10 0.19 -0.30
C ALA A 65 3.71 1.66 -0.04
N GLN A 66 4.05 2.58 -0.96
CA GLN A 66 3.69 3.98 -0.88
C GLN A 66 2.18 4.22 -0.97
N ARG A 67 1.49 3.49 -1.86
CA ARG A 67 0.01 3.55 -1.96
C ARG A 67 -0.64 3.08 -0.66
N LEU A 68 -0.17 1.96 -0.10
CA LEU A 68 -0.67 1.43 1.17
C LEU A 68 -0.45 2.42 2.31
N ALA A 69 0.75 2.98 2.44
CA ALA A 69 1.07 3.98 3.45
C ALA A 69 0.19 5.24 3.34
N SER A 70 -0.01 5.73 2.11
CA SER A 70 -0.86 6.90 1.85
C SER A 70 -2.32 6.64 2.24
N ARG A 71 -2.85 5.45 1.92
CA ARG A 71 -4.22 5.08 2.28
C ARG A 71 -4.38 4.82 3.78
N ALA A 72 -3.37 4.22 4.42
CA ALA A 72 -3.36 4.05 5.87
C ALA A 72 -3.45 5.41 6.59
N ALA A 73 -2.65 6.40 6.15
CA ALA A 73 -2.70 7.75 6.70
C ALA A 73 -4.05 8.45 6.48
N GLN A 74 -4.70 8.22 5.33
CA GLN A 74 -6.05 8.75 5.08
C GLN A 74 -7.09 8.12 6.01
N LEU A 75 -7.07 6.80 6.16
CA LEU A 75 -8.00 6.08 7.04
C LEU A 75 -7.76 6.39 8.52
N GLU A 76 -6.50 6.59 8.93
CA GLU A 76 -6.14 7.01 10.28
C GLU A 76 -6.71 8.40 10.61
N ARG A 77 -6.51 9.39 9.71
CA ARG A 77 -7.10 10.73 9.87
C ARG A 77 -8.63 10.71 9.92
N ALA A 78 -9.25 9.76 9.23
CA ALA A 78 -10.70 9.56 9.24
C ALA A 78 -11.20 8.76 10.45
N GLY A 79 -10.33 8.36 11.40
CA GLY A 79 -10.71 7.55 12.55
C GLY A 79 -11.15 6.12 12.19
N CYS A 80 -10.81 5.65 10.99
CA CYS A 80 -11.30 4.38 10.43
C CYS A 80 -10.36 3.19 10.63
N LEU A 81 -9.21 3.38 11.30
CA LEU A 81 -8.25 2.31 11.61
C LEU A 81 -8.23 1.99 13.10
N ALA A 82 -8.41 0.71 13.42
CA ALA A 82 -8.16 0.21 14.76
C ALA A 82 -6.66 0.28 15.09
N PRO A 83 -6.26 0.42 16.37
CA PRO A 83 -4.85 0.45 16.78
C PRO A 83 -4.02 -0.73 16.26
N GLY A 84 -4.58 -1.94 16.28
CA GLY A 84 -3.91 -3.14 15.75
C GLY A 84 -3.69 -3.09 14.23
N GLU A 85 -4.59 -2.49 13.46
CA GLU A 85 -4.43 -2.33 12.02
C GLU A 85 -3.32 -1.33 11.70
N ARG A 86 -3.24 -0.23 12.46
CA ARG A 86 -2.14 0.75 12.34
C ARG A 86 -0.78 0.10 12.62
N GLN A 87 -0.70 -0.66 13.71
CA GLN A 87 0.53 -1.35 14.09
C GLN A 87 0.93 -2.42 13.05
N ARG A 88 -0.03 -3.18 12.53
CA ARG A 88 0.21 -4.18 11.47
C ARG A 88 0.78 -3.53 10.21
N VAL A 89 0.19 -2.44 9.75
CA VAL A 89 0.66 -1.73 8.54
C VAL A 89 2.04 -1.13 8.75
N ALA A 90 2.27 -0.50 9.91
CA ALA A 90 3.59 0.04 10.24
C ALA A 90 4.66 -1.06 10.26
N ALA A 91 4.38 -2.19 10.92
CA ALA A 91 5.28 -3.34 10.96
C ALA A 91 5.57 -3.88 9.54
N LEU A 92 4.54 -4.07 8.72
CA LEU A 92 4.69 -4.54 7.34
C LEU A 92 5.56 -3.60 6.50
N LEU A 93 5.33 -2.29 6.56
CA LEU A 93 6.11 -1.31 5.80
C LEU A 93 7.57 -1.26 6.26
N VAL A 94 7.83 -1.34 7.56
CA VAL A 94 9.19 -1.38 8.10
C VAL A 94 9.92 -2.65 7.67
N THR A 95 9.27 -3.81 7.78
CA THR A 95 9.86 -5.09 7.37
C THR A 95 10.14 -5.12 5.87
N LEU A 96 9.19 -4.67 5.07
CA LEU A 96 9.36 -4.60 3.62
C LEU A 96 10.51 -3.68 3.22
N ARG A 97 10.65 -2.50 3.86
CA ARG A 97 11.77 -1.60 3.63
C ARG A 97 13.11 -2.30 3.89
N LYS A 98 13.27 -2.89 5.08
CA LYS A 98 14.49 -3.61 5.46
C LYS A 98 14.81 -4.74 4.48
N ARG A 99 13.78 -5.43 4.00
CA ARG A 99 13.98 -6.56 3.09
C ARG A 99 14.38 -6.11 1.68
N ILE A 100 13.82 -5.01 1.19
CA ILE A 100 14.25 -4.40 -0.07
C ILE A 100 15.69 -3.88 0.04
N GLU A 101 16.06 -3.23 1.15
CA GLU A 101 17.44 -2.79 1.39
C GLU A 101 18.44 -3.97 1.36
N ALA A 102 18.10 -5.08 2.01
CA ALA A 102 18.92 -6.29 1.97
C ALA A 102 19.03 -6.88 0.56
N LEU A 103 17.93 -6.83 -0.21
CA LEU A 103 17.91 -7.32 -1.57
C LEU A 103 18.70 -6.42 -2.53
N ASP A 104 18.64 -5.10 -2.34
CA ASP A 104 19.43 -4.12 -3.09
C ASP A 104 20.92 -4.40 -2.89
N LEU A 105 21.37 -4.53 -1.63
CA LEU A 105 22.75 -4.89 -1.31
C LEU A 105 23.18 -6.19 -2.00
N ARG A 106 22.34 -7.22 -1.89
CA ARG A 106 22.63 -8.53 -2.49
C ARG A 106 22.69 -8.48 -4.01
N HIS A 107 21.83 -7.69 -4.64
CA HIS A 107 21.83 -7.49 -6.09
C HIS A 107 23.12 -6.81 -6.56
N ASP A 108 23.57 -5.79 -5.83
CA ASP A 108 24.80 -5.06 -6.14
C ASP A 108 26.05 -5.96 -5.99
N GLU A 109 26.12 -6.76 -4.91
CA GLU A 109 27.19 -7.75 -4.70
C GLU A 109 27.33 -8.76 -5.86
N LEU A 110 26.22 -9.14 -6.50
CA LEU A 110 26.21 -10.11 -7.59
C LEU A 110 26.58 -9.49 -8.95
N ARG A 111 26.70 -8.16 -9.03
CA ARG A 111 27.04 -7.41 -10.25
C ARG A 111 28.42 -6.77 -10.20
N GLY A 112 29.01 -6.63 -9.02
CA GLY A 112 30.44 -6.36 -8.82
C GLY A 112 31.30 -7.56 -9.18
#